data_AF-A0A1I5GI87-F1
#
_entry.id   AF-A0A1I5GI87-F1
#
_cell.length_a   1.000
_cell.length_b   1.000
_cell.length_c   1.000
_cell.angle_alpha   90.00
_cell.angle_beta   90.00
_cell.angle_gamma   90.00
#
_symmetry.space_group_name_H-M   'P 1'
#
loop_
_entity.id
_entity.type
_entity.pdbx_description
1 polymer ?
#
loop_
_entity_poly.entity_id
_entity_poly.type
_entity_poly.pdbx_seq_one_letter_code
_entity_poly.pdbx_strand_id
1 'polypeptide(L)'
;MKRFKIAKVLSLALAAVFAVSVFTTSASAASRADQYRRELTTEEVQCLYSMFDAKFYASANADVMDYYGFDYYTTDCDMTLFAHFLACGLWEERQPNAQFNVDVYATRNVDLRAAYGDDIVAYYVHYATHPEEVTWRVTPTLGDAFRNGITVYSVYDMVLGSTSAVKAGALPVQTVNYAPVLGIGVK
;
A
#
# COMPACT_ATOMS: atom_id res chain seq x y z
N MET A 1 11.33 23.27 26.55
CA MET A 1 11.46 21.80 26.46
C MET A 1 10.16 21.14 26.93
N LYS A 2 9.27 20.75 26.01
CA LYS A 2 8.07 19.95 26.30
C LYS A 2 7.83 19.00 25.12
N ARG A 3 8.51 17.84 25.13
CA ARG A 3 8.32 16.73 24.16
C ARG A 3 8.30 15.40 24.91
N PHE A 4 7.35 15.17 25.82
CA PHE A 4 7.33 13.90 26.60
C PHE A 4 5.95 13.36 26.99
N LYS A 5 4.86 13.71 26.27
CA LYS A 5 3.53 13.17 26.61
C LYS A 5 2.79 12.41 25.51
N ILE A 6 3.28 12.38 24.27
CA ILE A 6 2.59 11.71 23.15
C ILE A 6 2.94 10.20 23.09
N ALA A 7 4.12 9.79 23.58
CA ALA A 7 4.59 8.41 23.49
C ALA A 7 3.79 7.37 24.30
N LYS A 8 2.96 7.78 25.28
CA LYS A 8 2.24 6.85 26.17
C LYS A 8 0.84 6.46 25.71
N VAL A 9 0.24 7.20 24.77
CA VAL A 9 -1.11 6.89 24.27
C VAL A 9 -1.06 5.94 23.07
N LEU A 10 0.02 6.02 22.26
CA LEU A 10 0.22 5.11 21.13
C LEU A 10 0.57 3.67 21.56
N SER A 11 1.15 3.48 22.75
CA SER A 11 1.59 2.16 23.23
C SER A 11 0.45 1.24 23.66
N LEU A 12 -0.71 1.79 24.05
CA LEU A 12 -1.82 0.97 24.55
C LEU A 12 -2.77 0.51 23.43
N ALA A 13 -2.92 1.30 22.37
CA ALA A 13 -3.72 0.92 21.20
C ALA A 13 -2.97 -0.06 20.27
N LEU A 14 -1.63 0.03 20.18
CA LEU A 14 -0.83 -0.86 19.34
C LEU A 14 -0.61 -2.26 19.95
N ALA A 15 -0.68 -2.38 21.29
CA ALA A 15 -0.50 -3.66 21.99
C ALA A 15 -1.67 -4.64 21.79
N ALA A 16 -2.84 -4.18 21.36
CA ALA A 16 -4.00 -5.04 21.12
C ALA A 16 -3.93 -5.82 19.79
N VAL A 17 -3.02 -5.48 18.88
CA VAL A 17 -2.87 -6.15 17.58
C VAL A 17 -1.99 -7.42 17.68
N PHE A 18 -1.22 -7.59 18.76
CA PHE A 18 -0.22 -8.67 18.88
C PHE A 18 -0.74 -10.01 19.44
N ALA A 19 -2.05 -10.19 19.62
CA ALA A 19 -2.63 -11.38 20.27
C ALA A 19 -3.43 -12.31 19.35
N VAL A 20 -3.16 -12.34 18.04
CA VAL A 20 -3.65 -13.44 17.17
C VAL A 20 -2.48 -14.36 16.87
N SER A 21 -2.26 -15.28 17.79
CA SER A 21 -1.36 -16.42 17.60
C SER A 21 -2.04 -17.45 16.70
N VAL A 22 -1.42 -17.67 15.54
CA VAL A 22 -1.19 -18.96 14.86
C VAL A 22 -2.20 -20.08 15.16
N PHE A 23 -3.11 -20.36 14.22
CA PHE A 23 -3.42 -21.69 13.65
C PHE A 23 -4.76 -21.66 12.90
N THR A 24 -4.73 -21.45 11.58
CA THR A 24 -5.51 -22.23 10.61
C THR A 24 -4.78 -22.18 9.27
N THR A 25 -3.89 -23.14 9.01
CA THR A 25 -3.60 -23.49 7.62
C THR A 25 -4.79 -24.28 7.09
N SER A 26 -5.90 -23.60 6.81
CA SER A 26 -6.71 -24.07 5.71
C SER A 26 -5.87 -23.80 4.47
N ALA A 27 -5.51 -24.86 3.74
CA ALA A 27 -4.85 -24.76 2.45
C ALA A 27 -5.83 -24.16 1.43
N SER A 28 -6.32 -22.95 1.66
CA SER A 28 -6.73 -22.07 0.57
C SER A 28 -5.47 -21.76 -0.22
N ALA A 29 -5.56 -21.72 -1.55
CA ALA A 29 -4.46 -21.21 -2.36
C ALA A 29 -4.01 -19.88 -1.75
N ALA A 30 -2.79 -19.83 -1.21
CA ALA A 30 -2.25 -18.64 -0.59
C ALA A 30 -2.42 -17.51 -1.62
N SER A 31 -3.07 -16.42 -1.20
CA SER A 31 -3.22 -15.27 -2.09
C SER A 31 -1.82 -14.76 -2.44
N ARG A 32 -1.68 -14.04 -3.56
CA ARG A 32 -0.37 -13.46 -3.91
C ARG A 32 0.16 -12.58 -2.78
N ALA A 33 -0.72 -11.89 -2.07
CA ALA A 33 -0.41 -11.10 -0.86
C ALA A 33 0.24 -11.94 0.26
N ASP A 34 -0.24 -13.16 0.49
CA ASP A 34 0.26 -14.02 1.57
C ASP A 34 1.70 -14.48 1.35
N GLN A 35 2.17 -14.51 0.11
CA GLN A 35 3.56 -14.85 -0.21
C GLN A 35 4.56 -13.78 0.26
N TYR A 36 4.17 -12.49 0.25
CA TYR A 36 5.07 -11.37 0.55
C TYR A 36 4.87 -10.80 1.96
N ARG A 37 3.82 -11.25 2.64
CA ARG A 37 3.50 -10.83 4.00
C ARG A 37 4.63 -11.16 4.97
N ARG A 38 5.04 -10.17 5.75
CA ARG A 38 6.01 -10.31 6.85
C ARG A 38 5.64 -9.45 8.04
N GLU A 39 6.31 -9.69 9.16
CA GLU A 39 6.23 -8.78 10.30
C GLU A 39 6.83 -7.42 9.93
N LEU A 40 6.14 -6.36 10.34
CA LEU A 40 6.56 -4.98 10.15
C LEU A 40 7.28 -4.48 11.41
N THR A 41 8.33 -3.69 11.23
CA THR A 41 8.99 -3.02 12.36
C THR A 41 8.13 -1.87 12.88
N THR A 42 8.46 -1.38 14.08
CA THR A 42 7.74 -0.24 14.66
C THR A 42 7.93 1.02 13.82
N GLU A 43 9.13 1.21 13.26
CA GLU A 43 9.48 2.34 12.40
C GLU A 43 8.69 2.29 11.08
N GLU A 44 8.54 1.11 10.48
CA GLU A 44 7.74 0.91 9.27
C GLU A 44 6.26 1.23 9.53
N VAL A 45 5.71 0.74 10.63
CA VAL A 45 4.32 1.05 11.03
C VAL A 45 4.12 2.54 11.24
N GLN A 46 5.08 3.24 11.85
CA GLN A 46 5.02 4.69 12.02
C GLN A 46 5.05 5.45 10.68
N CYS A 47 5.89 5.00 9.73
CA CYS A 47 5.94 5.57 8.39
C CYS A 47 4.61 5.34 7.63
N LEU A 48 4.04 4.14 7.74
CA LEU A 48 2.75 3.83 7.14
C LEU A 48 1.62 4.65 7.75
N TYR A 49 1.64 4.86 9.06
CA TYR A 49 0.64 5.69 9.76
C TYR A 49 0.71 7.16 9.32
N SER A 50 1.91 7.72 9.11
CA SER A 50 2.07 9.13 8.75
C SER A 50 1.49 9.48 7.37
N MET A 51 1.36 8.49 6.48
CA MET A 51 0.80 8.66 5.14
C MET A 51 -0.63 8.13 4.99
N PHE A 52 -1.23 7.56 6.05
CA PHE A 52 -2.55 6.94 5.99
C PHE A 52 -3.67 7.99 6.13
N ASP A 53 -4.56 8.05 5.14
CA ASP A 53 -5.78 8.84 5.16
C ASP A 53 -6.97 7.88 5.29
N ALA A 54 -7.48 7.75 6.52
CA ALA A 54 -8.57 6.85 6.85
C ALA A 54 -9.86 7.17 6.07
N LYS A 55 -10.14 8.45 5.82
CA LYS A 55 -11.33 8.86 5.07
C LYS A 55 -11.22 8.45 3.61
N PHE A 56 -10.07 8.67 2.99
CA PHE A 56 -9.79 8.18 1.65
C PHE A 56 -9.90 6.66 1.59
N TYR A 57 -9.26 5.96 2.53
CA TYR A 57 -9.25 4.50 2.57
C TYR A 57 -10.65 3.92 2.72
N ALA A 58 -11.49 4.49 3.60
CA ALA A 58 -12.90 4.12 3.72
C ALA A 58 -13.66 4.26 2.39
N SER A 59 -13.47 5.39 1.70
CA SER A 59 -14.17 5.67 0.44
C SER A 59 -13.73 4.76 -0.72
N ALA A 60 -12.45 4.36 -0.72
CA ALA A 60 -11.88 3.53 -1.77
C ALA A 60 -12.17 2.02 -1.56
N ASN A 61 -12.54 1.63 -0.33
CA ASN A 61 -12.65 0.24 0.09
C ASN A 61 -13.97 0.00 0.84
N ALA A 62 -15.09 0.10 0.11
CA ALA A 62 -16.43 -0.12 0.66
C ALA A 62 -16.59 -1.53 1.26
N ASP A 63 -15.91 -2.53 0.69
CA ASP A 63 -15.85 -3.89 1.20
C ASP A 63 -15.31 -3.96 2.64
N VAL A 64 -14.34 -3.11 2.98
CA VAL A 64 -13.76 -3.04 4.34
C VAL A 64 -14.73 -2.37 5.30
N MET A 65 -15.43 -1.33 4.87
CA MET A 65 -16.46 -0.66 5.67
C MET A 65 -17.59 -1.62 6.00
N ASP A 66 -18.07 -2.38 5.01
CA ASP A 66 -19.11 -3.39 5.15
C ASP A 66 -18.66 -4.53 6.10
N TYR A 67 -17.41 -5.00 5.97
CA TYR A 67 -16.86 -6.06 6.83
C TYR A 67 -16.86 -5.68 8.31
N TYR A 68 -16.52 -4.44 8.65
CA TYR A 68 -16.55 -3.94 10.03
C TYR A 68 -17.91 -3.38 10.47
N GLY A 69 -18.92 -3.38 9.59
CA GLY A 69 -20.27 -2.89 9.90
C GLY A 69 -20.35 -1.37 10.05
N PHE A 70 -19.54 -0.62 9.31
CA PHE A 70 -19.58 0.84 9.29
C PHE A 70 -20.48 1.36 8.16
N ASP A 71 -21.62 1.96 8.51
CA ASP A 71 -22.55 2.55 7.54
C ASP A 71 -21.95 3.76 6.79
N TYR A 72 -21.08 4.52 7.46
CA TYR A 72 -20.36 5.66 6.89
C TYR A 72 -19.09 5.96 7.69
N TYR A 73 -18.18 6.70 7.07
CA TYR A 73 -16.93 7.12 7.70
C TYR A 73 -17.19 8.06 8.90
N THR A 74 -16.62 7.70 10.05
CA THR A 74 -16.40 8.59 11.20
C THR A 74 -14.97 8.44 11.69
N THR A 75 -14.49 9.37 12.51
CA THR A 75 -13.13 9.31 13.09
C THR A 75 -12.92 8.10 14.01
N ASP A 76 -14.00 7.48 14.50
CA ASP A 76 -13.90 6.27 15.33
C ASP A 76 -13.45 5.06 14.50
N CYS A 77 -13.60 5.11 13.17
CA CYS A 77 -13.14 4.09 12.24
C CYS A 77 -11.62 4.14 12.01
N ASP A 78 -10.96 5.27 12.29
CA ASP A 78 -9.58 5.54 11.83
C ASP A 78 -8.60 4.42 12.20
N MET A 79 -8.59 4.00 13.47
CA MET A 79 -7.67 2.96 13.95
C MET A 79 -8.03 1.56 13.43
N THR A 80 -9.32 1.26 13.24
CA THR A 80 -9.78 -0.01 12.67
C THR A 80 -9.38 -0.13 11.21
N LEU A 81 -9.57 0.94 10.44
CA LEU A 81 -9.17 0.99 9.03
C LEU A 81 -7.66 0.94 8.86
N PHE A 82 -6.91 1.61 9.74
CA PHE A 82 -5.46 1.50 9.74
C PHE A 82 -4.98 0.08 10.09
N ALA A 83 -5.60 -0.56 11.09
CA ALA A 83 -5.30 -1.95 11.44
C ALA A 83 -5.59 -2.90 10.27
N HIS A 84 -6.70 -2.71 9.57
CA HIS A 84 -7.01 -3.45 8.34
C HIS A 84 -5.97 -3.18 7.25
N PHE A 85 -5.54 -1.93 7.07
CA PHE A 85 -4.51 -1.61 6.09
C PHE A 85 -3.21 -2.36 6.40
N LEU A 86 -2.72 -2.37 7.64
CA LEU A 86 -1.52 -3.13 8.00
C LEU A 86 -1.69 -4.65 7.84
N ALA A 87 -2.86 -5.16 8.20
CA ALA A 87 -3.15 -6.59 8.18
C ALA A 87 -3.48 -7.12 6.79
N CYS A 88 -4.06 -6.32 5.89
CA CYS A 88 -4.53 -6.80 4.59
C CYS A 88 -4.18 -5.81 3.49
N GLY A 89 -4.62 -4.55 3.62
CA GLY A 89 -4.57 -3.58 2.53
C GLY A 89 -3.18 -3.33 1.96
N LEU A 90 -2.15 -3.27 2.81
CA LEU A 90 -0.75 -3.11 2.40
C LEU A 90 -0.32 -4.24 1.47
N TRP A 91 -0.64 -5.48 1.83
CA TRP A 91 -0.25 -6.69 1.08
C TRP A 91 -1.14 -6.93 -0.14
N GLU A 92 -2.32 -6.33 -0.17
CA GLU A 92 -3.23 -6.31 -1.31
C GLU A 92 -2.94 -5.13 -2.27
N GLU A 93 -1.81 -4.43 -2.10
CA GLU A 93 -1.41 -3.28 -2.90
C GLU A 93 -2.45 -2.12 -2.86
N ARG A 94 -3.28 -2.04 -1.80
CA ARG A 94 -4.29 -0.97 -1.62
C ARG A 94 -3.65 0.37 -1.25
N GLN A 95 -4.34 1.44 -1.62
CA GLN A 95 -3.82 2.81 -1.53
C GLN A 95 -4.16 3.42 -0.16
N PRO A 96 -3.17 3.94 0.60
CA PRO A 96 -3.41 4.53 1.91
C PRO A 96 -3.90 5.97 1.83
N ASN A 97 -3.69 6.64 0.69
CA ASN A 97 -4.14 8.01 0.42
C ASN A 97 -4.30 8.26 -1.09
N ALA A 98 -4.95 9.37 -1.45
CA ALA A 98 -5.24 9.72 -2.85
C ALA A 98 -4.02 10.06 -3.71
N GLN A 99 -2.87 10.37 -3.09
CA GLN A 99 -1.67 10.84 -3.79
C GLN A 99 -0.65 9.73 -4.05
N PHE A 100 -0.87 8.52 -3.53
CA PHE A 100 0.10 7.44 -3.59
C PHE A 100 -0.50 6.10 -3.99
N ASN A 101 -0.03 5.56 -5.12
CA ASN A 101 -0.20 4.20 -5.58
C ASN A 101 1.17 3.54 -5.73
N VAL A 102 1.37 2.43 -5.02
CA VAL A 102 2.67 1.76 -4.89
C VAL A 102 3.16 1.16 -6.20
N ASP A 103 2.26 0.58 -7.01
CA ASP A 103 2.58 0.00 -8.31
C ASP A 103 3.10 1.06 -9.29
N VAL A 104 2.45 2.22 -9.31
CA VAL A 104 2.91 3.36 -10.11
C VAL A 104 4.25 3.87 -9.61
N TYR A 105 4.41 4.02 -8.29
CA TYR A 105 5.64 4.51 -7.69
C TYR A 105 6.83 3.59 -8.00
N ALA A 106 6.64 2.27 -7.87
CA ALA A 106 7.64 1.27 -8.24
C ALA A 106 7.91 1.21 -9.73
N THR A 107 6.88 1.30 -10.57
CA THR A 107 7.03 1.25 -12.03
C THR A 107 7.85 2.42 -12.57
N ARG A 108 7.64 3.63 -12.03
CA ARG A 108 8.14 4.88 -12.61
C ARG A 108 9.39 5.45 -11.94
N ASN A 109 9.78 4.94 -10.77
CA ASN A 109 11.07 5.26 -10.16
C ASN A 109 12.02 4.08 -10.36
N VAL A 110 12.68 4.04 -11.51
CA VAL A 110 13.49 2.89 -11.94
C VAL A 110 14.70 2.62 -11.04
N ASP A 111 15.20 3.64 -10.36
CA ASP A 111 16.23 3.56 -9.32
C ASP A 111 15.72 2.76 -8.11
N LEU A 112 14.55 3.13 -7.59
CA LEU A 112 13.90 2.43 -6.48
C LEU A 112 13.49 1.02 -6.90
N ARG A 113 13.03 0.86 -8.14
CA ARG A 113 12.71 -0.44 -8.73
C ARG A 113 13.90 -1.40 -8.69
N ALA A 114 15.05 -0.93 -9.15
CA ALA A 114 16.26 -1.74 -9.13
C ALA A 114 16.73 -2.03 -7.70
N ALA A 115 16.54 -1.09 -6.76
CA ALA A 115 16.96 -1.24 -5.37
C ALA A 115 16.07 -2.19 -4.55
N TYR A 116 14.75 -2.14 -4.75
CA TYR A 116 13.77 -2.81 -3.89
C TYR A 116 13.13 -4.03 -4.54
N GLY A 117 13.08 -4.11 -5.86
CA GLY A 117 12.41 -5.21 -6.55
C GLY A 117 10.95 -5.32 -6.10
N ASP A 118 10.59 -6.47 -5.54
CA ASP A 118 9.25 -6.82 -5.05
C ASP A 118 9.05 -6.55 -3.54
N ASP A 119 9.97 -5.84 -2.87
CA ASP A 119 9.77 -5.37 -1.50
C ASP A 119 8.79 -4.19 -1.47
N ILE A 120 7.50 -4.53 -1.37
CA ILE A 120 6.41 -3.56 -1.30
C ILE A 120 6.60 -2.55 -0.16
N VAL A 121 7.03 -3.00 1.03
CA VAL A 121 7.13 -2.16 2.22
C VAL A 121 8.19 -1.08 2.01
N ALA A 122 9.31 -1.42 1.35
CA ALA A 122 10.37 -0.47 1.05
C ALA A 122 9.87 0.75 0.23
N TYR A 123 8.94 0.57 -0.71
CA TYR A 123 8.38 1.69 -1.48
C TYR A 123 7.51 2.62 -0.63
N TYR A 124 6.65 2.07 0.24
CA TYR A 124 5.84 2.87 1.15
C TYR A 124 6.73 3.65 2.12
N VAL A 125 7.72 2.98 2.72
CA VAL A 125 8.68 3.62 3.65
C VAL A 125 9.46 4.71 2.93
N HIS A 126 9.98 4.45 1.73
CA HIS A 126 10.71 5.46 0.96
C HIS A 126 9.86 6.70 0.71
N TYR A 127 8.63 6.53 0.23
CA TYR A 127 7.70 7.64 -0.01
C TYR A 127 7.39 8.44 1.26
N ALA A 128 7.20 7.78 2.40
CA ALA A 128 6.90 8.43 3.67
C ALA A 128 8.13 9.16 4.28
N THR A 129 9.34 8.68 4.00
CA THR A 129 10.57 9.17 4.64
C THR A 129 11.35 10.18 3.79
N HIS A 130 11.08 10.26 2.48
CA HIS A 130 11.74 11.18 1.54
C HIS A 130 10.73 12.17 0.90
N PRO A 131 9.96 12.93 1.71
CA PRO A 131 8.94 13.85 1.19
C PRO A 131 9.53 14.94 0.28
N GLU A 132 10.79 15.32 0.48
CA GLU A 132 11.50 16.26 -0.40
C GLU A 132 11.69 15.71 -1.81
N GLU A 133 11.89 14.40 -1.96
CA GLU A 133 12.05 13.77 -3.28
C GLU A 133 10.74 13.71 -4.06
N VAL A 134 9.59 13.69 -3.36
CA VAL A 134 8.26 13.74 -3.99
C VAL A 134 8.10 14.97 -4.88
N THR A 135 8.84 16.06 -4.63
CA THR A 135 8.76 17.30 -5.42
C THR A 135 9.32 17.20 -6.83
N TRP A 136 10.28 16.29 -7.07
CA TRP A 136 10.92 16.10 -8.38
C TRP A 136 10.80 14.68 -8.91
N ARG A 137 10.33 13.73 -8.09
CA ARG A 137 9.88 12.41 -8.54
C ARG A 137 8.51 12.49 -9.21
N VAL A 138 8.12 11.38 -9.80
CA VAL A 138 6.84 11.20 -10.49
C VAL A 138 5.65 11.31 -9.54
N THR A 139 4.53 11.83 -10.04
CA THR A 139 3.24 11.75 -9.34
C THR A 139 2.76 10.30 -9.30
N PRO A 140 2.69 9.64 -8.14
CA PRO A 140 2.40 8.21 -8.06
C PRO A 140 0.91 7.93 -8.07
N THR A 141 0.22 8.29 -9.16
CA THR A 141 -1.21 7.98 -9.33
C THR A 141 -1.46 7.29 -10.66
N LEU A 142 -2.46 6.40 -10.68
CA LEU A 142 -2.86 5.69 -11.90
C LEU A 142 -3.29 6.66 -13.01
N GLY A 143 -3.99 7.74 -12.66
CA GLY A 143 -4.36 8.80 -13.58
C GLY A 143 -3.15 9.50 -14.21
N ASP A 144 -2.08 9.73 -13.46
CA ASP A 144 -0.85 10.29 -14.02
C ASP A 144 -0.11 9.29 -14.92
N ALA A 145 0.00 8.04 -14.49
CA ALA A 145 0.58 6.98 -15.30
C ALA A 145 -0.16 6.82 -16.64
N PHE A 146 -1.51 6.83 -16.61
CA PHE A 146 -2.33 6.69 -17.81
C PHE A 146 -2.12 7.86 -18.79
N ARG A 147 -2.18 9.11 -18.30
CA ARG A 147 -1.96 10.31 -19.13
C ARG A 147 -0.60 10.33 -19.82
N ASN A 148 0.41 9.71 -19.21
CA ASN A 148 1.76 9.61 -19.75
C ASN A 148 2.02 8.31 -20.53
N GLY A 149 0.98 7.50 -20.80
CA GLY A 149 1.13 6.26 -21.57
C GLY A 149 1.98 5.19 -20.86
N ILE A 150 1.97 5.16 -19.54
CA ILE A 150 2.75 4.22 -18.74
C ILE A 150 1.95 2.93 -18.51
N THR A 151 2.56 1.80 -18.86
CA THR A 151 2.07 0.47 -18.45
C THR A 151 2.58 0.18 -17.04
N VAL A 152 1.65 -0.15 -16.14
CA VAL A 152 1.91 -0.36 -14.72
C VAL A 152 1.75 -1.84 -14.41
N TYR A 153 2.75 -2.41 -13.75
CA TYR A 153 2.71 -3.76 -13.19
C TYR A 153 2.63 -3.68 -11.68
N SER A 154 2.16 -4.75 -11.08
CA SER A 154 2.19 -4.88 -9.63
C SER A 154 3.62 -4.90 -9.11
N VAL A 155 3.84 -4.36 -7.90
CA VAL A 155 5.14 -4.43 -7.22
C VAL A 155 5.65 -5.87 -7.13
N TYR A 156 4.76 -6.82 -6.90
CA TYR A 156 5.13 -8.24 -6.81
C TYR A 156 5.65 -8.85 -8.11
N ASP A 157 5.48 -8.18 -9.25
CA ASP A 157 6.01 -8.62 -10.54
C ASP A 157 7.39 -8.02 -10.85
N MET A 158 7.91 -7.13 -10.01
CA MET A 158 9.21 -6.50 -10.20
C MET A 158 10.37 -7.48 -9.93
N VAL A 159 11.52 -7.22 -10.57
CA VAL A 159 12.73 -8.04 -10.45
C VAL A 159 13.84 -7.23 -9.80
N LEU A 160 14.34 -7.71 -8.65
CA LEU A 160 15.43 -7.07 -7.92
C LEU A 160 16.67 -6.87 -8.80
N GLY A 161 17.28 -5.69 -8.73
CA GLY A 161 18.44 -5.31 -9.56
C GLY A 161 18.08 -4.90 -10.99
N SER A 162 16.79 -4.91 -11.38
CA SER A 162 16.36 -4.51 -12.72
C SER A 162 15.58 -3.20 -12.74
N THR A 163 15.87 -2.37 -13.74
CA THR A 163 15.14 -1.11 -13.99
C THR A 163 13.88 -1.30 -14.86
N SER A 164 13.69 -2.47 -15.47
CA SER A 164 12.60 -2.68 -16.43
C SER A 164 12.04 -4.11 -16.50
N ALA A 165 12.79 -5.13 -16.03
CA ALA A 165 12.35 -6.51 -16.12
C ALA A 165 11.20 -6.79 -15.14
N VAL A 166 10.20 -7.52 -15.64
CA VAL A 166 9.10 -8.08 -14.85
C VAL A 166 9.19 -9.60 -14.87
N LYS A 167 8.61 -10.26 -13.87
CA LYS A 167 8.52 -11.72 -13.80
C LYS A 167 7.79 -12.28 -15.03
N ALA A 168 8.21 -13.45 -15.49
CA ALA A 168 7.63 -14.07 -16.68
C ALA A 168 6.13 -14.36 -16.47
N GLY A 169 5.30 -13.96 -17.43
CA GLY A 169 3.85 -14.11 -17.36
C GLY A 169 3.11 -13.04 -16.55
N ALA A 170 3.81 -12.02 -16.04
CA ALA A 170 3.18 -10.90 -15.35
C ALA A 170 2.18 -10.17 -16.26
N LEU A 171 0.99 -9.89 -15.72
CA LEU A 171 -0.04 -9.11 -16.39
C LEU A 171 -0.05 -7.69 -15.83
N PRO A 172 -0.16 -6.66 -16.68
CA PRO A 172 -0.21 -5.28 -16.23
C PRO A 172 -1.52 -4.98 -15.49
N VAL A 173 -1.42 -4.23 -14.39
CA VAL A 173 -2.57 -3.66 -13.65
C VAL A 173 -3.22 -2.56 -14.47
N GLN A 174 -2.43 -1.81 -15.24
CA GLN A 174 -2.87 -0.78 -16.17
C GLN A 174 -1.99 -0.79 -17.41
N THR A 175 -2.59 -0.58 -18.58
CA THR A 175 -1.90 -0.33 -19.85
C THR A 175 -2.31 1.01 -20.44
N VAL A 176 -1.69 1.38 -21.55
CA VAL A 176 -2.05 2.56 -22.35
C VAL A 176 -3.50 2.56 -22.84
N ASN A 177 -4.13 1.38 -22.97
CA ASN A 177 -5.49 1.22 -23.50
C ASN A 177 -6.47 0.59 -22.50
N TYR A 178 -6.02 0.29 -21.28
CA TYR A 178 -6.82 -0.38 -20.25
C TYR A 178 -6.43 0.15 -18.87
N ALA A 179 -7.34 0.86 -18.23
CA ALA A 179 -7.20 1.40 -16.88
C ALA A 179 -8.51 1.15 -16.10
N PRO A 180 -8.66 -0.04 -15.49
CA PRO A 180 -9.93 -0.47 -14.90
C PRO A 180 -10.37 0.44 -13.74
N VAL A 181 -9.42 0.90 -12.92
CA VAL A 181 -9.68 1.83 -11.81
C VAL A 181 -10.18 3.20 -12.31
N LEU A 182 -9.84 3.58 -13.55
CA LEU A 182 -10.32 4.81 -14.19
C LEU A 182 -11.59 4.59 -15.02
N GLY A 183 -12.12 3.36 -15.07
CA GLY A 183 -13.25 3.00 -15.92
C GLY A 183 -12.95 3.04 -17.42
N ILE A 184 -11.68 2.87 -17.82
CA ILE A 184 -11.24 2.95 -19.22
C ILE A 184 -10.81 1.55 -19.70
N GLY A 185 -11.36 1.12 -20.85
CA GLY A 185 -11.04 -0.16 -21.49
C GLY A 185 -12.28 -1.02 -21.70
N VAL A 186 -12.27 -1.85 -22.75
CA VAL A 186 -13.39 -2.74 -23.10
C VAL A 186 -13.25 -4.05 -22.33
N LYS A 187 -14.37 -4.56 -21.79
CA LYS A 187 -14.46 -5.95 -21.27
C LYS A 187 -14.11 -6.97 -22.34
#